data_AF-A0A1D6ENZ0-F1
#
_entry.id   AF-A0A1D6ENZ0-F1
#
_cell.length_a   1.000
_cell.length_b   1.000
_cell.length_c   1.000
_cell.angle_alpha   90.00
_cell.angle_beta   90.00
_cell.angle_gamma   90.00
#
_symmetry.space_group_name_H-M   'P 1'
#
loop_
_entity.id
_entity.type
_entity.pdbx_description
1 polymer ?
#
loop_
_entity_poly.entity_id
_entity_poly.type
_entity_poly.pdbx_seq_one_letter_code
_entity_poly.pdbx_strand_id
1 'polypeptide(L)'
;MAAADRQLVVAVEGTAALGPYWSTIVAEYVEKIVRSFCASELPGQKLVGTPPELALVVFHTHGPYSAFDVQRSGWTKDVDAFLSWLSGILFSGGGFSEASTCEGLAEALKVLTS
;
A
#
# COMPACT_ATOMS: atom_id res chain seq x y z
N MET A 1 -14.39 -22.84 -10.90
CA MET A 1 -13.71 -21.55 -11.05
C MET A 1 -13.35 -21.12 -9.64
N ALA A 2 -12.09 -21.25 -9.23
CA ALA A 2 -11.67 -20.83 -7.90
C ALA A 2 -11.93 -19.31 -7.79
N ALA A 3 -12.62 -18.87 -6.73
CA ALA A 3 -12.75 -17.45 -6.46
C ALA A 3 -11.34 -16.90 -6.31
N ALA A 4 -10.92 -15.98 -7.19
CA ALA A 4 -9.66 -15.30 -7.03
C ALA A 4 -9.69 -14.60 -5.67
N ASP A 5 -8.74 -14.91 -4.79
CA ASP A 5 -8.61 -14.21 -3.52
C ASP A 5 -8.49 -12.71 -3.82
N ARG A 6 -9.33 -11.92 -3.16
CA ARG A 6 -9.36 -10.47 -3.38
C ARG A 6 -8.15 -9.88 -2.66
N GLN A 7 -7.22 -9.32 -3.44
CA GLN A 7 -5.98 -8.75 -2.91
C GLN A 7 -5.92 -7.25 -3.22
N LEU A 8 -5.50 -6.46 -2.23
CA LEU A 8 -5.25 -5.03 -2.36
C LEU A 8 -3.86 -4.71 -1.84
N VAL A 9 -3.05 -4.09 -2.68
CA VAL A 9 -1.74 -3.57 -2.28
C VAL A 9 -1.79 -2.05 -2.37
N VAL A 10 -1.45 -1.38 -1.27
CA VAL A 10 -1.26 0.07 -1.25
C VAL A 10 0.22 0.34 -1.35
N ALA A 11 0.63 1.01 -2.42
CA ALA A 11 1.99 1.49 -2.59
C ALA A 11 2.07 2.96 -2.18
N VAL A 12 3.02 3.30 -1.30
CA VAL A 12 3.19 4.64 -0.73
C VAL A 12 4.60 5.11 -1.00
N GLU A 13 4.72 6.33 -1.53
CA GLU A 13 6.00 7.03 -1.61
C GLU A 13 6.36 7.57 -0.22
N GLY A 14 7.43 7.05 0.38
CA GLY A 14 7.89 7.42 1.73
C GLY A 14 8.66 8.74 1.81
N THR A 15 8.52 9.65 0.83
CA THR A 15 9.29 10.90 0.82
C THR A 15 8.82 11.89 1.88
N ALA A 16 9.75 12.72 2.38
CA ALA A 16 9.41 13.74 3.38
C ALA A 16 8.32 14.73 2.93
N ALA A 17 8.14 14.90 1.61
CA ALA A 17 7.09 15.74 1.04
C ALA A 17 5.67 15.24 1.33
N LEU A 18 5.48 13.92 1.46
CA LEU A 18 4.17 13.32 1.72
C LEU A 18 3.79 13.38 3.21
N GLY A 19 4.78 13.42 4.10
CA GLY A 19 4.59 13.37 5.56
C GLY A 19 3.54 14.35 6.11
N PRO A 20 3.57 15.65 5.78
CA PRO A 20 2.60 16.62 6.28
C PRO A 20 1.15 16.33 5.88
N TYR A 21 0.93 15.66 4.75
CA TYR A 21 -0.40 15.38 4.20
C TYR A 21 -0.88 13.95 4.51
N TRP A 22 0.02 13.08 4.95
CA TRP A 22 -0.23 11.65 5.05
C TRP A 22 -1.39 11.30 5.98
N SER A 23 -1.46 11.92 7.16
CA SER A 23 -2.55 11.70 8.11
C SER A 23 -3.92 11.99 7.50
N THR A 24 -4.03 13.09 6.73
CA THR A 24 -5.25 13.45 6.00
C THR A 24 -5.53 12.48 4.87
N ILE A 25 -4.52 12.10 4.08
CA ILE A 25 -4.67 11.14 2.97
C ILE A 25 -5.19 9.79 3.48
N VAL A 26 -4.65 9.30 4.60
CA VAL A 26 -5.08 8.04 5.21
C VAL A 26 -6.53 8.13 5.68
N ALA A 27 -6.87 9.12 6.51
CA ALA A 27 -8.20 9.24 7.09
C ALA A 27 -9.29 9.54 6.04
N GLU A 28 -9.00 10.43 5.08
CA GLU A 28 -10.01 10.90 4.13
C GLU A 28 -10.18 10.01 2.91
N TYR A 29 -9.16 9.21 2.55
CA TYR A 29 -9.17 8.41 1.33
C TYR A 29 -8.82 6.95 1.58
N VAL A 30 -7.60 6.65 2.03
CA VAL A 30 -7.08 5.26 2.04
C VAL A 30 -7.92 4.37 2.95
N GLU A 31 -8.23 4.83 4.16
CA GLU A 31 -9.07 4.07 5.09
C GLU A 31 -10.46 3.78 4.51
N LYS A 32 -11.07 4.78 3.85
CA LYS A 32 -12.39 4.61 3.21
C LYS A 32 -12.33 3.61 2.06
N ILE A 33 -11.27 3.64 1.25
CA ILE A 33 -11.03 2.70 0.15
C ILE A 33 -10.87 1.28 0.70
N VAL A 34 -10.02 1.10 1.71
CA VAL A 34 -9.76 -0.22 2.33
C VAL A 34 -11.03 -0.79 2.95
N ARG A 35 -11.75 0.02 3.74
CA ARG A 35 -13.02 -0.41 4.35
C ARG A 35 -14.06 -0.74 3.29
N SER A 36 -14.15 0.04 2.22
CA SER A 36 -15.05 -0.24 1.09
C SER A 36 -14.67 -1.54 0.37
N PHE A 37 -13.37 -1.77 0.11
CA PHE A 37 -12.88 -2.99 -0.51
C PHE A 37 -13.20 -4.24 0.33
N CYS A 38 -12.99 -4.14 1.65
CA CYS A 38 -13.32 -5.19 2.61
C CYS A 38 -14.82 -5.41 2.78
N ALA A 39 -15.64 -4.35 2.68
CA ALA A 39 -17.09 -4.42 2.85
C ALA A 39 -17.84 -4.78 1.55
N SER A 40 -17.19 -4.69 0.39
CA SER A 40 -17.79 -4.94 -0.92
C SER A 40 -18.03 -6.43 -1.18
N GLU A 41 -18.92 -7.04 -0.41
CA GLU A 41 -19.65 -8.22 -0.80
C GLU A 41 -20.58 -7.79 -1.94
N LEU A 42 -20.34 -8.26 -3.17
CA LEU A 42 -21.16 -7.90 -4.34
C LEU A 42 -22.65 -8.16 -4.02
N PRO A 43 -23.55 -7.18 -4.24
CA PRO A 43 -24.97 -7.36 -3.96
C PRO A 43 -25.51 -8.48 -4.85
N GLY A 44 -25.74 -9.65 -4.26
CA GLY A 44 -26.23 -10.86 -4.95
C GLY A 44 -25.36 -12.11 -4.79
N GLN A 45 -24.14 -12.01 -4.26
CA GLN A 45 -23.33 -13.16 -3.90
C GLN A 45 -23.03 -13.12 -2.40
N LYS A 46 -23.83 -13.87 -1.62
CA LYS A 46 -23.35 -14.45 -0.35
C LYS A 46 -22.25 -15.46 -0.70
N LEU A 47 -21.11 -14.98 -1.17
CA LEU A 47 -19.91 -15.78 -1.06
C LEU A 47 -19.49 -15.59 0.39
N VAL A 48 -19.57 -16.66 1.17
CA VAL A 48 -18.71 -16.85 2.33
C VAL A 48 -17.27 -16.87 1.76
N GLY A 49 -16.80 -15.69 1.36
CA GLY A 49 -15.54 -15.49 0.68
C GLY A 49 -14.47 -15.27 1.72
N THR A 50 -13.30 -15.83 1.48
CA THR A 50 -12.09 -15.54 2.25
C THR A 50 -11.96 -14.02 2.41
N PRO A 51 -11.66 -13.51 3.62
CA PRO A 51 -11.45 -12.08 3.80
C PRO A 51 -10.37 -11.59 2.82
N PRO A 52 -10.54 -10.41 2.21
CA PRO A 52 -9.55 -9.87 1.29
C PRO A 52 -8.20 -9.69 2.00
N GLU A 53 -7.13 -9.91 1.25
CA GLU A 53 -5.77 -9.72 1.76
C GLU A 53 -5.25 -8.33 1.39
N LEU A 54 -4.59 -7.71 2.35
CA LEU A 54 -4.06 -6.36 2.28
C LEU A 54 -2.54 -6.42 2.43
N ALA A 55 -1.82 -5.65 1.63
CA ALA A 55 -0.38 -5.45 1.79
C ALA A 55 0.00 -3.99 1.57
N LEU A 56 1.06 -3.57 2.24
CA LEU A 56 1.63 -2.23 2.17
C LEU A 56 3.03 -2.32 1.59
N VAL A 57 3.31 -1.48 0.60
CA VAL A 57 4.67 -1.26 0.11
C VAL A 57 5.00 0.21 0.28
N VAL A 58 6.11 0.48 0.95
CA VAL A 58 6.66 1.83 1.08
C VAL A 58 7.98 1.87 0.33
N PHE A 59 8.15 2.84 -0.56
CA PHE A 59 9.41 3.02 -1.28
C PHE A 59 9.94 4.42 -1.04
N HIS A 60 11.25 4.52 -0.80
CA HIS A 60 11.92 5.79 -0.60
C HIS A 60 12.73 6.16 -1.84
N THR A 61 12.63 7.42 -2.26
CA THR A 61 13.52 7.98 -3.26
C THR A 61 14.60 8.77 -2.54
N HIS A 62 15.80 8.21 -2.54
CA HIS A 62 16.99 8.93 -2.13
C HIS A 62 17.78 9.31 -3.37
N GLY A 63 18.65 10.33 -3.27
CA GLY A 63 19.42 10.85 -4.39
C GLY A 63 20.26 9.77 -5.11
N PRO A 64 20.95 10.13 -6.21
CA PRO A 64 21.56 9.20 -7.19
C PRO A 64 22.62 8.20 -6.65
N TYR A 65 22.89 8.21 -5.35
CA TYR A 65 23.88 7.36 -4.68
C TYR A 65 23.32 6.53 -3.51
N SER A 66 22.01 6.55 -3.29
CA SER A 66 21.39 5.79 -2.20
C SER A 66 20.57 4.65 -2.78
N ALA A 67 20.73 3.47 -2.21
CA ALA A 67 19.85 2.35 -2.50
C ALA A 67 18.40 2.74 -2.21
N PHE A 68 17.50 2.32 -3.09
CA PHE A 68 16.08 2.39 -2.86
C PHE A 68 15.72 1.47 -1.70
N ASP A 69 15.32 2.02 -0.57
CA ASP A 69 14.75 1.23 0.51
C ASP A 69 13.27 1.00 0.24
N VAL A 70 12.98 -0.14 -0.39
CA VAL A 70 11.63 -0.67 -0.55
C VAL A 70 11.31 -1.53 0.66
N GLN A 71 10.46 -1.02 1.54
CA GLN A 71 9.93 -1.74 2.69
C GLN A 71 8.58 -2.37 2.32
N ARG A 72 8.44 -3.67 2.60
CA ARG A 72 7.24 -4.45 2.25
C ARG A 72 6.65 -5.05 3.53
N SER A 73 5.34 -4.96 3.69
CA SER A 73 4.63 -5.76 4.69
C SER A 73 4.40 -7.18 4.17
N GLY A 74 4.03 -8.09 5.07
CA GLY A 74 3.34 -9.32 4.68
C GLY A 74 1.88 -9.06 4.30
N TRP A 75 1.22 -10.09 3.77
CA TRP A 75 -0.22 -10.09 3.57
C TRP A 75 -0.95 -10.19 4.91
N THR A 76 -2.01 -9.40 5.08
CA THR A 76 -2.89 -9.47 6.24
C THR A 76 -4.35 -9.44 5.85
N LYS A 77 -5.17 -10.16 6.60
CA LYS A 77 -6.64 -10.07 6.53
C LYS A 77 -7.22 -9.13 7.59
N ASP A 78 -6.36 -8.68 8.50
CA ASP A 78 -6.68 -7.75 9.57
C ASP A 78 -6.50 -6.31 9.08
N VAL A 79 -7.63 -5.61 8.97
CA VAL A 79 -7.70 -4.22 8.54
C VAL A 79 -7.04 -3.29 9.55
N ASP A 80 -7.19 -3.54 10.85
CA ASP A 80 -6.66 -2.68 11.90
C ASP A 80 -5.13 -2.80 11.96
N ALA A 81 -4.59 -4.01 11.77
CA ALA A 81 -3.15 -4.21 11.59
C ALA A 81 -2.62 -3.44 10.36
N PHE A 82 -3.35 -3.50 9.24
CA PHE A 82 -2.99 -2.76 8.02
C PHE A 82 -3.01 -1.24 8.21
N LEU A 83 -4.04 -0.70 8.87
CA LEU A 83 -4.12 0.72 9.21
C LEU A 83 -3.00 1.14 10.17
N SER A 84 -2.62 0.29 11.11
CA SER A 84 -1.46 0.53 11.98
C SER A 84 -0.17 0.66 11.18
N TRP A 85 0.03 -0.16 10.14
CA TRP A 85 1.21 -0.03 9.26
C TRP A 85 1.21 1.27 8.49
N LEU A 86 0.05 1.71 7.96
CA LEU A 86 -0.07 3.01 7.32
C LEU A 86 0.26 4.16 8.28
N SER A 87 -0.15 4.08 9.54
CA SER A 87 0.18 5.12 10.54
C SER A 87 1.66 5.13 10.93
N GLY A 88 2.35 3.99 10.80
CA GLY A 88 3.75 3.81 11.20
C GLY A 88 4.77 4.13 10.11
N ILE A 89 4.35 4.65 8.95
CA ILE A 89 5.26 4.99 7.87
C ILE A 89 6.21 6.12 8.32
N LEU A 90 7.51 5.86 8.18
CA LEU A 90 8.54 6.87 8.40
C LEU A 90 8.77 7.63 7.10
N PHE A 91 8.42 8.92 7.07
CA PHE A 91 8.67 9.76 5.90
C PHE A 91 10.07 10.36 5.97
N SER A 92 10.88 10.07 4.96
CA SER A 92 12.28 10.51 4.90
C SER A 92 12.77 10.67 3.47
N GLY A 93 13.92 11.34 3.29
CA GLY A 93 14.49 11.57 1.97
C GLY A 93 13.74 12.63 1.15
N GLY A 94 14.17 12.80 -0.09
CA GLY A 94 13.69 13.84 -0.99
C GLY A 94 14.68 14.10 -2.12
N GLY A 95 14.29 13.73 -3.34
CA GLY A 95 15.06 13.97 -4.55
C GLY A 95 14.15 13.85 -5.77
N PHE A 96 14.03 14.92 -6.54
CA PHE A 96 13.25 14.95 -7.77
C PHE A 96 13.95 14.12 -8.84
N SER A 97 13.47 12.90 -9.07
CA SER A 97 13.87 12.06 -10.18
C SER A 97 12.66 11.23 -10.59
N GLU A 98 12.11 11.44 -11.80
CA GLU A 98 11.00 10.61 -12.29
C GLU A 98 11.41 9.13 -12.42
N ALA A 99 12.71 8.86 -12.63
CA ALA A 99 13.26 7.51 -12.71
C ALA A 99 13.14 6.76 -11.37
N SER A 100 13.25 7.46 -10.24
CA SER A 100 13.18 6.85 -8.91
C SER A 100 11.75 6.45 -8.53
N THR A 101 10.73 7.15 -9.03
CA THR A 101 9.32 6.76 -8.90
C THR A 101 9.01 5.50 -9.73
N CYS A 102 9.49 5.43 -10.98
CA CYS A 102 9.28 4.27 -11.84
C CYS A 102 9.93 3.00 -11.30
N GLU A 103 11.14 3.10 -10.74
CA GLU A 103 11.84 1.96 -10.14
C GLU A 103 11.18 1.49 -8.84
N GLY A 104 10.78 2.41 -7.95
CA GLY A 104 10.04 2.08 -6.74
C GLY A 104 8.70 1.39 -7.03
N LEU A 105 7.98 1.84 -8.06
CA LEU A 105 6.74 1.21 -8.51
C LEU A 105 6.98 -0.16 -9.15
N ALA A 106 8.05 -0.32 -9.96
CA ALA A 106 8.40 -1.61 -10.55
C ALA A 106 8.76 -2.66 -9.49
N GLU A 107 9.48 -2.26 -8.44
CA GLU A 107 9.75 -3.12 -7.30
C GLU A 107 8.49 -3.43 -6.49
N ALA A 108 7.56 -2.48 -6.33
CA ALA A 108 6.28 -2.75 -5.70
C ALA A 108 5.42 -3.74 -6.53
N LEU A 109 5.42 -3.59 -7.86
CA LEU A 109 4.72 -4.48 -8.78
C LEU A 109 5.28 -5.89 -8.75
N LYS A 110 6.60 -6.08 -8.61
CA LYS A 110 7.20 -7.42 -8.47
C LYS A 110 6.64 -8.19 -7.28
N VAL A 111 6.37 -7.52 -6.15
CA VAL A 111 5.74 -8.11 -4.95
C VAL A 111 4.32 -8.58 -5.23
N LEU A 112 3.60 -7.81 -6.02
CA LEU A 112 2.23 -8.10 -6.39
C LEU A 112 2.13 -9.30 -7.33
N THR A 113 3.20 -9.57 -8.08
CA THR A 113 3.29 -10.64 -9.09
C THR A 113 4.07 -11.88 -8.65
N SER A 114 4.68 -11.88 -7.46
CA SER A 114 5.55 -12.97 -6.96
C SER A 114 4.80 -14.07 -6.23
#